data_AF-A0A7X0NNU4-F1
#
_entry.id   AF-A0A7X0NNU4-F1
#
_cell.length_a   1.000
_cell.length_b   1.000
_cell.length_c   1.000
_cell.angle_alpha   90.00
_cell.angle_beta   90.00
_cell.angle_gamma   90.00
#
_symmetry.space_group_name_H-M   'P 1'
#
loop_
_entity.id
_entity.type
_entity.pdbx_description
1 polymer ?
#
loop_
_entity_poly.entity_id
_entity_poly.type
_entity_poly.pdbx_seq_one_letter_code
_entity_poly.pdbx_strand_id
1 'polypeptide(L)'
;MDDPCQPGTLPPPRRPVSITAARDTTTGHHEQAWPSCDQLTTEKITTVRHTCYTAAAKAIFALQNGQRLTGEQLFVTAHAQAARAWWDLVQEEITSKQLSSDHALRRVRSWARHYLTAEPPAARPGTLFDHALAHAARMAARDFLNDSGHLLTQHLIHQAAHPAAPSATPAEHDHPRPVHPTPPAPTVVAP
;
A
#
# COMPACT_ATOMS: atom_id res chain seq x y z
N MET A 1 -33.49 -10.91 -62.02
CA MET A 1 -32.51 -11.74 -62.74
C MET A 1 -31.70 -12.46 -61.69
N ASP A 2 -32.14 -13.68 -61.39
CA ASP A 2 -31.36 -14.76 -60.82
C ASP A 2 -30.16 -15.07 -61.73
N ASP A 3 -28.97 -15.32 -61.19
CA ASP A 3 -28.41 -16.67 -61.05
C ASP A 3 -26.99 -16.61 -60.42
N PRO A 4 -26.57 -17.67 -59.70
CA PRO A 4 -25.42 -17.77 -58.82
C PRO A 4 -24.20 -18.37 -59.54
N CYS A 5 -23.02 -18.36 -58.91
CA CYS A 5 -21.97 -19.32 -59.23
C CYS A 5 -21.09 -19.61 -57.99
N GLN A 6 -20.96 -20.91 -57.71
CA GLN A 6 -20.30 -21.56 -56.59
C GLN A 6 -18.76 -21.71 -56.83
N PRO A 7 -18.07 -22.79 -56.37
CA PRO A 7 -17.21 -22.86 -55.18
C PRO A 7 -15.73 -23.13 -55.55
N GLY A 8 -14.82 -23.06 -54.58
CA GLY A 8 -13.39 -23.28 -54.85
C GLY A 8 -12.56 -23.76 -53.66
N THR A 9 -12.61 -25.08 -53.44
CA THR A 9 -11.57 -26.05 -53.05
C THR A 9 -10.34 -25.61 -52.23
N LEU A 10 -10.18 -26.26 -51.07
CA LEU A 10 -9.01 -26.29 -50.18
C LEU A 10 -7.71 -26.79 -50.86
N PRO A 11 -6.53 -26.24 -50.49
CA PRO A 11 -5.24 -26.91 -50.66
C PRO A 11 -4.79 -27.71 -49.41
N PRO A 12 -3.97 -28.76 -49.57
CA PRO A 12 -3.75 -29.87 -48.62
C PRO A 12 -2.76 -29.61 -47.47
N PRO A 13 -2.70 -30.48 -46.44
CA PRO A 13 -1.82 -30.32 -45.28
C PRO A 13 -0.35 -30.58 -45.64
N ARG A 14 0.53 -29.63 -45.32
CA ARG A 14 1.99 -29.82 -45.33
C ARG A 14 2.47 -30.32 -43.98
N ARG A 15 3.11 -31.49 -43.98
CA ARG A 15 4.13 -31.96 -43.01
C ARG A 15 5.30 -32.49 -43.85
N PRO A 16 6.50 -32.76 -43.31
CA PRO A 16 7.17 -32.24 -42.10
C PRO A 16 8.61 -31.76 -42.42
N VAL A 17 9.22 -30.94 -41.57
CA VAL A 17 10.69 -30.81 -41.54
C VAL A 17 11.15 -30.98 -40.10
N SER A 18 11.83 -32.09 -39.85
CA SER A 18 12.66 -32.30 -38.66
C SER A 18 13.92 -31.45 -38.78
N ILE A 19 14.13 -30.52 -37.84
CA ILE A 19 15.43 -29.88 -37.64
C ILE A 19 15.92 -30.30 -36.25
N THR A 20 17.10 -30.89 -36.25
CA THR A 20 17.78 -31.49 -35.11
C THR A 20 18.48 -30.42 -34.27
N ALA A 21 18.28 -30.55 -32.95
CA ALA A 21 19.15 -30.22 -31.81
C ALA A 21 19.52 -28.78 -31.42
N ALA A 22 19.58 -28.65 -30.10
CA ALA A 22 20.31 -27.71 -29.27
C ALA A 22 19.74 -26.29 -29.15
N ARG A 23 18.77 -26.16 -28.24
CA ARG A 23 18.88 -25.12 -27.23
C ARG A 23 18.63 -25.76 -25.88
N ASP A 24 19.69 -25.79 -25.07
CA ASP A 24 19.57 -25.87 -23.63
C ASP A 24 18.50 -24.87 -23.20
N THR A 25 17.32 -25.36 -22.87
CA THR A 25 16.43 -24.68 -21.96
C THR A 25 17.12 -24.75 -20.62
N THR A 26 18.10 -23.88 -20.39
CA THR A 26 18.35 -23.36 -19.04
C THR A 26 17.00 -22.81 -18.62
N THR A 27 16.31 -23.65 -17.85
CA THR A 27 15.16 -23.30 -17.06
C THR A 27 15.71 -22.22 -16.14
N GLY A 28 15.66 -20.97 -16.61
CA GLY A 28 15.74 -19.82 -15.75
C GLY A 28 14.57 -19.99 -14.80
N HIS A 29 14.84 -20.63 -13.66
CA HIS A 29 14.12 -20.33 -12.45
C HIS A 29 14.30 -18.83 -12.24
N HIS A 30 13.45 -18.04 -12.90
CA HIS A 30 12.92 -16.85 -12.30
C HIS A 30 12.18 -17.35 -11.07
N GLU A 31 12.93 -17.61 -9.99
CA GLU A 31 12.47 -17.27 -8.67
C GLU A 31 12.01 -15.83 -8.80
N GLN A 32 10.72 -15.64 -9.06
CA GLN A 32 10.08 -14.34 -8.94
C GLN A 32 10.19 -14.02 -7.46
N ALA A 33 11.33 -13.42 -7.08
CA ALA A 33 11.54 -12.85 -5.79
C ALA A 33 10.40 -11.85 -5.60
N TRP A 34 9.46 -12.21 -4.74
CA TRP A 34 8.31 -11.38 -4.49
C TRP A 34 8.79 -10.02 -3.98
N PRO A 35 8.22 -8.92 -4.48
CA PRO A 35 8.64 -7.59 -4.08
C PRO A 35 8.47 -7.40 -2.58
N SER A 36 9.48 -6.82 -1.93
CA SER A 36 9.45 -6.57 -0.48
C SER A 36 8.35 -5.57 -0.12
N CYS A 37 7.91 -5.56 1.14
CA CYS A 37 6.92 -4.57 1.62
C CYS A 37 7.39 -3.13 1.37
N ASP A 38 8.70 -2.87 1.53
CA ASP A 38 9.31 -1.57 1.27
C ASP A 38 9.18 -1.18 -0.21
N GLN A 39 9.41 -2.13 -1.13
CA GLN A 39 9.27 -1.90 -2.56
C GLN A 39 7.81 -1.60 -2.94
N LEU A 40 6.86 -2.41 -2.46
CA LEU A 40 5.43 -2.22 -2.74
C LEU A 40 4.91 -0.91 -2.14
N THR A 41 5.37 -0.55 -0.95
CA THR A 41 5.01 0.72 -0.30
C THR A 41 5.54 1.91 -1.10
N THR A 42 6.81 1.85 -1.52
CA THR A 42 7.43 2.89 -2.35
C THR A 42 6.75 3.04 -3.71
N GLU A 43 6.41 1.92 -4.35
CA GLU A 43 5.65 1.90 -5.60
C GLU A 43 4.29 2.57 -5.40
N LYS A 44 3.54 2.18 -4.36
CA LYS A 44 2.23 2.76 -4.06
C LYS A 44 2.29 4.27 -3.83
N ILE A 45 3.29 4.75 -3.08
CA ILE A 45 3.52 6.20 -2.86
C ILE A 45 3.78 6.90 -4.19
N THR A 46 4.61 6.31 -5.05
CA THR A 46 4.93 6.86 -6.38
C THR A 46 3.70 6.92 -7.27
N THR A 47 2.92 5.85 -7.33
CA THR A 47 1.67 5.78 -8.09
C THR A 47 0.67 6.84 -7.63
N VAL A 48 0.44 6.96 -6.33
CA VAL A 48 -0.54 7.94 -5.79
C VAL A 48 -0.09 9.37 -6.05
N ARG A 49 1.22 9.67 -5.91
CA ARG A 49 1.76 10.99 -6.28
C ARG A 49 1.54 11.29 -7.76
N HIS A 50 1.82 10.32 -8.64
CA HIS A 50 1.58 10.47 -10.07
C HIS A 50 0.09 10.75 -10.37
N THR A 51 -0.83 9.96 -9.80
CA THR A 51 -2.27 10.19 -9.94
C THR A 51 -2.69 11.58 -9.49
N CYS A 52 -2.18 12.06 -8.35
CA CYS A 52 -2.43 13.42 -7.86
C CYS A 52 -1.91 14.48 -8.85
N TYR A 53 -0.69 14.35 -9.36
CA TYR A 53 -0.14 15.28 -10.34
C TYR A 53 -0.94 15.28 -11.65
N THR A 54 -1.34 14.11 -12.16
CA THR A 54 -2.16 14.01 -13.36
C THR A 54 -3.54 14.65 -13.16
N ALA A 55 -4.18 14.42 -12.01
CA ALA A 55 -5.47 15.03 -11.70
C ALA A 55 -5.35 16.57 -11.60
N ALA A 56 -4.33 17.06 -10.89
CA ALA A 56 -4.06 18.49 -10.77
C ALA A 56 -3.76 19.13 -12.14
N ALA A 57 -2.94 18.50 -12.98
CA ALA A 57 -2.62 18.99 -14.31
C ALA A 57 -3.88 19.11 -15.19
N LYS A 58 -4.78 18.11 -15.14
CA LYS A 58 -6.06 18.16 -15.86
C LYS A 58 -6.95 19.31 -15.36
N ALA A 59 -7.05 19.51 -14.05
CA ALA A 59 -7.83 20.60 -13.47
C ALA A 59 -7.25 21.98 -13.85
N ILE A 60 -5.93 22.15 -13.75
CA ILE A 60 -5.24 23.39 -14.14
C ILE A 60 -5.44 23.68 -15.63
N PHE A 61 -5.27 22.68 -16.49
CA PHE A 61 -5.46 22.83 -17.93
C PHE A 61 -6.88 23.26 -18.27
N ALA A 62 -7.90 22.66 -17.65
CA ALA A 62 -9.29 23.06 -17.85
C ALA A 62 -9.51 24.54 -17.44
N LEU A 63 -9.01 24.93 -16.26
CA LEU A 63 -9.11 26.31 -15.76
C LEU A 63 -8.40 27.32 -16.67
N GLN A 64 -7.19 26.99 -17.14
CA GLN A 64 -6.41 27.84 -18.05
C GLN A 64 -7.11 28.05 -19.39
N ASN A 65 -7.88 27.06 -19.85
CA ASN A 65 -8.69 27.17 -21.06
C ASN A 65 -10.07 27.81 -20.82
N GLY A 66 -10.30 28.41 -19.64
CA GLY A 66 -11.56 29.05 -19.28
C GLY A 66 -12.72 28.07 -19.07
N GLN A 67 -12.44 26.76 -18.95
CA GLN A 67 -13.46 25.75 -18.70
C GLN A 67 -13.83 25.76 -17.22
N ARG A 68 -15.12 25.51 -16.94
CA ARG A 68 -15.60 25.29 -15.57
C ARG A 68 -15.32 23.84 -15.17
N LEU A 69 -14.83 23.65 -13.95
CA LEU A 69 -14.65 22.30 -13.40
C LEU A 69 -16.01 21.71 -13.02
N THR A 70 -16.25 20.47 -13.45
CA THR A 70 -17.43 19.72 -13.02
C THR A 70 -17.27 19.26 -11.58
N GLY A 71 -18.38 18.94 -10.90
CA GLY A 71 -18.34 18.39 -9.54
C GLY A 71 -17.52 17.09 -9.46
N GLU A 72 -17.58 16.26 -10.52
CA GLU A 72 -16.77 15.05 -10.63
C GLU A 72 -15.26 15.37 -10.73
N GLN A 73 -14.88 16.35 -11.55
CA GLN A 73 -13.47 16.77 -11.67
C GLN A 73 -12.94 17.35 -10.35
N LEU A 74 -13.76 18.12 -9.64
CA LEU A 74 -13.44 18.63 -8.31
C LEU A 74 -13.27 17.49 -7.31
N PHE A 75 -14.19 16.51 -7.30
CA PHE A 75 -14.11 15.34 -6.43
C PHE A 75 -12.84 14.52 -6.71
N VAL A 76 -12.56 14.18 -7.97
CA VAL A 76 -11.39 13.38 -8.36
C VAL A 76 -10.09 14.09 -7.96
N THR A 77 -10.01 15.40 -8.16
CA THR A 77 -8.82 16.18 -7.79
C THR A 77 -8.64 16.23 -6.27
N ALA A 78 -9.72 16.51 -5.54
CA ALA A 78 -9.72 16.55 -4.07
C ALA A 78 -9.38 15.19 -3.45
N HIS A 79 -9.97 14.12 -3.96
CA HIS A 79 -9.69 12.75 -3.54
C HIS A 79 -8.23 12.39 -3.80
N ALA A 80 -7.70 12.66 -5.00
CA ALA A 80 -6.31 12.35 -5.33
C ALA A 80 -5.32 13.12 -4.45
N GLN A 81 -5.60 14.39 -4.15
CA GLN A 81 -4.81 15.19 -3.21
C GLN A 81 -4.85 14.63 -1.79
N ALA A 82 -6.04 14.29 -1.28
CA ALA A 82 -6.21 13.72 0.05
C ALA A 82 -5.55 12.33 0.17
N ALA A 83 -5.66 11.49 -0.87
CA ALA A 83 -5.00 10.19 -0.95
C ALA A 83 -3.48 10.37 -0.86
N ARG A 84 -2.93 11.29 -1.67
CA ARG A 84 -1.50 11.63 -1.61
C ARG A 84 -1.08 12.06 -0.20
N ALA A 85 -1.85 12.90 0.48
CA ALA A 85 -1.49 13.37 1.81
C ALA A 85 -1.29 12.21 2.82
N TRP A 86 -2.15 11.19 2.79
CA TRP A 86 -1.98 10.00 3.64
C TRP A 86 -0.70 9.21 3.32
N TRP A 87 -0.38 9.05 2.03
CA TRP A 87 0.82 8.33 1.61
C TRP A 87 2.11 9.15 1.82
N ASP A 88 2.03 10.48 1.76
CA ASP A 88 3.14 11.37 2.11
C ASP A 88 3.46 11.29 3.62
N LEU A 89 2.44 11.14 4.49
CA LEU A 89 2.68 10.86 5.92
C LEU A 89 3.40 9.52 6.15
N VAL A 90 3.08 8.48 5.37
CA VAL A 90 3.81 7.21 5.44
C VAL A 90 5.27 7.40 5.04
N GLN A 91 5.51 8.11 3.93
CA GLN A 91 6.88 8.44 3.50
C GLN A 91 7.63 9.20 4.60
N GLU A 92 7.00 10.18 5.24
CA GLU A 92 7.60 10.97 6.31
C GLU A 92 7.98 10.09 7.52
N GLU A 93 7.10 9.17 7.95
CA GLU A 93 7.41 8.23 9.02
C GLU A 93 8.62 7.33 8.67
N ILE A 94 8.73 6.90 7.41
CA ILE A 94 9.86 6.10 6.92
C ILE A 94 11.14 6.94 6.90
N THR A 95 11.14 8.09 6.23
CA THR A 95 12.38 8.86 5.99
C THR A 95 12.84 9.65 7.21
N SER A 96 11.90 10.30 7.90
CA SER A 96 12.24 11.23 8.99
C SER A 96 12.46 10.50 10.30
N LYS A 97 11.79 9.37 10.51
CA LYS A 97 11.88 8.58 11.76
C LYS A 97 12.54 7.22 11.58
N GLN A 98 13.02 6.92 10.37
CA GLN A 98 13.74 5.67 10.05
C GLN A 98 12.95 4.42 10.43
N LEU A 99 11.62 4.48 10.30
CA LEU A 99 10.74 3.36 10.58
C LEU A 99 10.70 2.39 9.40
N SER A 100 10.57 1.09 9.68
CA SER A 100 10.24 0.11 8.65
C SER A 100 8.86 0.41 8.06
N SER A 101 8.65 0.05 6.78
CA SER A 101 7.39 0.34 6.08
C SER A 101 6.17 -0.22 6.82
N ASP A 102 6.26 -1.44 7.37
CA ASP A 102 5.16 -2.02 8.15
C ASP A 102 4.78 -1.19 9.37
N HIS A 103 5.79 -0.69 10.10
CA HIS A 103 5.56 0.08 11.31
C HIS A 103 4.97 1.45 10.97
N ALA A 104 5.52 2.13 9.95
CA ALA A 104 4.99 3.37 9.42
C ALA A 104 3.52 3.22 8.97
N LEU A 105 3.20 2.18 8.19
CA LEU A 105 1.84 1.88 7.75
C LEU A 105 0.88 1.67 8.93
N ARG A 106 1.26 0.85 9.91
CA ARG A 106 0.42 0.61 11.11
C ARG A 106 0.15 1.89 11.89
N ARG A 107 1.15 2.77 12.01
CA ARG A 107 1.03 4.05 12.70
C ARG A 107 0.10 5.01 11.97
N VAL A 108 0.31 5.25 10.67
CA VAL A 108 -0.56 6.14 9.89
C VAL A 108 -1.99 5.58 9.78
N ARG A 109 -2.16 4.25 9.73
CA ARG A 109 -3.48 3.60 9.84
C ARG A 109 -4.22 3.94 11.13
N SER A 110 -3.51 4.04 12.26
CA SER A 110 -4.12 4.49 13.52
C SER A 110 -4.69 5.91 13.38
N TRP A 111 -3.92 6.82 12.78
CA TRP A 111 -4.36 8.20 12.53
C TRP A 111 -5.54 8.27 11.57
N ALA A 112 -5.52 7.50 10.48
CA ALA A 112 -6.63 7.46 9.53
C ALA A 112 -7.93 6.95 10.17
N ARG A 113 -7.85 5.95 11.06
CA ARG A 113 -9.01 5.51 11.85
C ARG A 113 -9.50 6.61 12.78
N HIS A 114 -8.59 7.24 13.51
CA HIS A 114 -8.93 8.34 14.40
C HIS A 114 -9.61 9.48 13.64
N TYR A 115 -9.07 9.87 12.49
CA TYR A 115 -9.65 10.89 11.59
C TYR A 115 -11.09 10.56 11.16
N LEU A 116 -11.39 9.29 10.87
CA LEU A 116 -12.75 8.88 10.47
C LEU A 116 -13.74 8.86 11.65
N THR A 117 -13.26 8.75 12.88
CA THR A 117 -14.09 8.72 14.10
C THR A 117 -14.18 10.04 14.84
N ALA A 118 -13.18 10.91 14.67
CA ALA A 118 -13.10 12.22 15.29
C ALA A 118 -13.82 13.22 14.39
N GLU A 119 -15.15 13.25 14.45
CA GLU A 119 -15.91 14.39 13.94
C GLU A 119 -16.17 15.34 15.12
N PRO A 120 -15.47 16.48 15.22
CA PRO A 120 -15.86 17.52 16.16
C PRO A 120 -17.22 18.07 15.72
N PRO A 121 -18.14 18.36 16.66
CA PRO A 121 -19.38 19.04 16.31
C PRO A 121 -19.04 20.38 15.67
N ALA A 122 -19.42 20.56 14.40
CA ALA A 122 -19.16 21.80 13.68
C ALA A 122 -19.91 22.93 14.40
N ALA A 123 -19.18 23.92 14.93
CA ALA A 123 -19.77 25.07 15.61
C ALA A 123 -20.65 25.93 14.69
N ARG A 124 -20.51 25.78 13.36
CA ARG A 124 -21.33 26.39 12.32
C ARG A 124 -21.50 25.41 11.15
N PRO A 125 -22.64 25.40 10.45
CA PRO A 125 -22.80 24.65 9.21
C PRO A 125 -21.76 25.10 8.20
N GLY A 126 -20.99 24.17 7.63
CA GLY A 126 -20.07 24.45 6.54
C GLY A 126 -20.82 24.73 5.23
N THR A 127 -20.10 25.18 4.20
CA THR A 127 -20.69 25.26 2.86
C THR A 127 -20.88 23.85 2.27
N LEU A 128 -21.75 23.70 1.26
CA LEU A 128 -21.88 22.43 0.53
C LEU A 128 -20.55 21.98 -0.09
N PHE A 129 -19.69 22.94 -0.46
CA PHE A 129 -18.35 22.67 -0.98
C PHE A 129 -17.44 22.06 0.10
N ASP A 130 -17.47 22.59 1.32
CA ASP A 130 -16.70 22.05 2.45
C ASP A 130 -17.14 20.62 2.77
N HIS A 131 -18.44 20.36 2.72
CA HIS A 131 -18.99 19.00 2.90
C HIS A 131 -18.54 18.04 1.79
N ALA A 132 -18.50 18.48 0.53
CA ALA A 132 -18.01 17.68 -0.58
C ALA A 132 -16.51 17.39 -0.46
N LEU A 133 -15.71 18.37 -0.03
CA LEU A 133 -14.28 18.21 0.20
C LEU A 133 -14.01 17.25 1.38
N ALA A 134 -14.75 17.40 2.48
CA ALA A 134 -14.71 16.47 3.61
C ALA A 134 -15.15 15.05 3.20
N HIS A 135 -16.12 14.91 2.30
CA HIS A 135 -16.52 13.62 1.76
C HIS A 135 -15.39 12.98 0.95
N ALA A 136 -14.76 13.72 0.03
CA ALA A 136 -13.61 13.23 -0.74
C ALA A 136 -12.43 12.81 0.17
N ALA A 137 -12.11 13.60 1.20
CA ALA A 137 -11.07 13.27 2.17
C ALA A 137 -11.39 12.00 2.98
N ARG A 138 -12.65 11.83 3.39
CA ARG A 138 -13.11 10.62 4.07
C ARG A 138 -13.15 9.38 3.16
N MET A 139 -13.38 9.54 1.86
CA MET A 139 -13.21 8.44 0.89
C MET A 139 -11.74 8.06 0.75
N ALA A 140 -10.86 9.03 0.55
CA ALA A 140 -9.42 8.79 0.45
C ALA A 140 -8.83 8.12 1.71
N ALA A 141 -9.29 8.49 2.91
CA ALA A 141 -8.87 7.84 4.15
C ALA A 141 -9.32 6.37 4.22
N ARG A 142 -10.52 6.03 3.71
CA ARG A 142 -11.00 4.65 3.64
C ARG A 142 -10.20 3.83 2.63
N ASP A 143 -9.93 4.39 1.45
CA ASP A 143 -9.11 3.73 0.44
C ASP A 143 -7.69 3.49 0.94
N PHE A 144 -7.11 4.47 1.63
CA PHE A 144 -5.82 4.30 2.32
C PHE A 144 -5.84 3.14 3.32
N LEU A 145 -6.89 3.03 4.15
CA LEU A 145 -7.05 1.91 5.08
C LEU A 145 -7.23 0.56 4.36
N ASN A 146 -7.86 0.54 3.19
CA ASN A 146 -7.98 -0.69 2.40
C ASN A 146 -6.61 -1.10 1.83
N ASP A 147 -5.98 -0.19 1.09
CA ASP A 147 -4.72 -0.43 0.38
C ASP A 147 -3.58 -0.78 1.33
N SER A 148 -3.41 -0.02 2.41
CA SER A 148 -2.39 -0.32 3.43
C SER A 148 -2.67 -1.63 4.18
N GLY A 149 -3.94 -2.05 4.26
CA GLY A 149 -4.30 -3.35 4.83
C GLY A 149 -3.86 -4.50 3.93
N HIS A 150 -4.06 -4.35 2.62
CA HIS A 150 -3.58 -5.31 1.63
C HIS A 150 -2.05 -5.44 1.64
N LEU A 151 -1.31 -4.34 1.67
CA LEU A 151 0.16 -4.36 1.74
C LEU A 151 0.68 -5.09 2.98
N LEU A 152 0.10 -4.80 4.16
CA LEU A 152 0.48 -5.48 5.40
C LEU A 152 0.14 -6.97 5.38
N THR A 153 -1.01 -7.33 4.81
CA THR A 153 -1.42 -8.74 4.69
C THR A 153 -0.50 -9.50 3.75
N GLN A 154 -0.16 -8.90 2.60
CA GLN A 154 0.84 -9.43 1.68
C GLN A 154 2.15 -9.66 2.42
N HIS A 155 2.67 -8.67 3.15
CA HIS A 155 3.93 -8.83 3.87
C HIS A 155 3.93 -10.00 4.87
N LEU A 156 2.85 -10.17 5.64
CA LEU A 156 2.72 -11.29 6.59
C LEU A 156 2.73 -12.66 5.87
N ILE A 157 2.08 -12.78 4.72
CA ILE A 157 2.09 -14.01 3.92
C ILE A 157 3.52 -14.32 3.45
N HIS A 158 4.27 -13.30 3.03
CA HIS A 158 5.66 -13.48 2.60
C HIS A 158 6.59 -13.90 3.74
N GLN A 159 6.44 -13.29 4.93
CA GLN A 159 7.18 -13.70 6.12
C GLN A 159 6.88 -15.15 6.52
N ALA A 160 5.62 -15.58 6.41
CA ALA A 160 5.24 -16.96 6.73
C ALA A 160 5.75 -17.97 5.70
N ALA A 161 5.84 -17.59 4.42
CA ALA A 161 6.37 -18.44 3.35
C ALA A 161 7.91 -18.56 3.37
N HIS A 162 8.59 -17.55 3.90
CA HIS A 162 10.04 -17.52 4.03
C HIS A 162 10.42 -17.25 5.50
N PRO A 163 10.18 -18.22 6.41
CA PRO A 163 10.69 -18.09 7.76
C PRO A 163 12.20 -18.02 7.65
N ALA A 164 12.77 -16.86 7.98
CA ALA A 164 14.22 -16.71 8.08
C ALA A 164 14.74 -17.88 8.94
N ALA A 165 15.70 -18.65 8.41
CA ALA A 165 16.31 -19.73 9.15
C ALA A 165 16.74 -19.19 10.52
N PRO A 166 16.44 -19.89 11.63
CA PRO A 166 16.84 -19.42 12.94
C PRO A 166 18.35 -19.20 12.90
N SER A 167 18.79 -17.96 13.10
CA SER A 167 20.20 -17.65 13.26
C SER A 167 20.66 -18.38 14.52
N ALA A 168 21.23 -19.56 14.33
CA ALA A 168 21.89 -20.31 15.39
C ALA A 168 23.09 -19.49 15.87
N THR A 169 22.88 -18.76 16.96
CA THR A 169 23.96 -18.37 17.87
C THR A 169 23.47 -18.67 19.29
N PRO A 170 24.04 -19.67 19.98
CA PRO A 170 23.84 -19.83 21.40
C PRO A 170 24.68 -18.74 22.09
N ALA A 171 24.08 -17.58 22.35
CA ALA A 171 24.64 -16.64 23.30
C ALA A 171 24.23 -17.10 24.70
N GLU A 172 25.04 -18.02 25.23
CA GLU A 172 25.22 -18.24 26.65
C GLU A 172 25.56 -16.88 27.28
N HIS A 173 24.57 -16.23 27.91
CA HIS A 173 24.78 -15.11 28.82
C HIS A 173 24.24 -15.53 30.18
N ASP A 174 25.18 -16.03 30.96
CA ASP A 174 25.14 -16.24 32.39
C ASP A 174 24.58 -14.98 33.07
N HIS A 175 23.36 -15.07 33.59
CA HIS A 175 22.77 -14.00 34.40
C HIS A 175 23.17 -14.20 35.86
N PRO A 176 23.89 -13.26 36.49
CA PRO A 176 24.01 -13.27 37.94
C PRO A 176 22.63 -12.97 38.54
N ARG A 177 22.16 -13.96 39.30
CA ARG A 177 20.93 -13.98 40.09
C ARG A 177 20.80 -12.70 40.95
N PRO A 178 19.65 -12.00 40.93
CA PRO A 178 19.41 -10.89 41.85
C PRO A 178 19.38 -11.41 43.28
N VAL A 179 20.34 -10.97 44.11
CA VAL A 179 20.33 -11.25 45.54
C VAL A 179 19.25 -10.37 46.16
N HIS A 180 18.19 -10.99 46.66
CA HIS A 180 17.16 -10.33 47.45
C HIS A 180 17.79 -9.80 48.76
N PRO A 181 17.68 -8.50 49.08
CA PRO A 181 17.96 -8.05 50.45
C PRO A 181 16.80 -8.47 51.35
N THR A 182 17.13 -9.27 52.36
CA THR A 182 16.26 -9.68 53.47
C THR A 182 15.76 -8.45 54.22
N PRO A 183 14.45 -8.30 54.48
CA PRO A 183 13.95 -7.21 55.33
C PRO A 183 14.30 -7.48 56.81
N PRO A 184 14.70 -6.45 57.59
CA PRO A 184 14.93 -6.61 59.03
C PRO A 184 13.61 -6.86 59.78
N ALA A 185 13.70 -7.69 60.82
CA ALA A 185 12.59 -8.12 61.66
C ALA A 185 11.92 -6.96 62.41
N PRO A 186 10.59 -7.03 62.66
CA PRO A 186 9.89 -6.03 63.47
C PRO A 186 10.32 -6.16 64.94
N THR A 187 10.80 -5.06 65.51
CA THR A 187 11.01 -4.94 66.96
C THR A 187 9.64 -4.83 67.62
N VAL A 188 9.34 -5.82 68.47
CA VAL A 188 8.17 -5.84 69.35
C VAL A 188 8.35 -4.75 70.41
N VAL A 189 7.44 -3.79 70.46
CA VAL A 189 7.24 -2.93 71.65
C VAL A 189 6.14 -3.59 72.47
N ALA A 190 6.51 -4.07 73.65
CA ALA A 190 5.59 -4.60 74.67
C ALA A 190 5.10 -3.46 75.59
N PRO A 191 3.98 -3.66 76.33
CA PRO A 191 3.12 -2.59 76.84
C PRO A 191 3.69 -1.79 78.02
#